data_AF-A0A4R3N1U9-F1
#
_entry.id   AF-A0A4R3N1U9-F1
#
_cell.length_a   1.000
_cell.length_b   1.000
_cell.length_c   1.000
_cell.angle_alpha   90.00
_cell.angle_beta   90.00
_cell.angle_gamma   90.00
#
_symmetry.space_group_name_H-M   'P 1'
#
loop_
_entity.id
_entity.type
_entity.pdbx_description
1 polymer ?
#
loop_
_entity_poly.entity_id
_entity_poly.type
_entity_poly.pdbx_seq_one_letter_code
_entity_poly.pdbx_strand_id
1 'polypeptide(L)'
;MKKMLALMLALMCSVAPTVLLAAEPNLVGDWTLTFQGYYGNDTVGVTYGQADMTLHITAQTGGAFAGNAVLDVDGSSTHGLITGVAQKNELHMVWGGNNFIHGTIVNPGSRGKMRLKLIMETQQMSDADTQGVLYGTGVAQ
;
A
#
# COMPACT_ATOMS: atom_id res chain seq x y z
N MET A 1 -39.13 52.73 26.52
CA MET A 1 -38.86 51.63 25.57
C MET A 1 -37.40 51.70 25.16
N LYS A 2 -36.52 51.07 25.95
CA LYS A 2 -35.07 50.93 25.71
C LYS A 2 -34.83 49.43 25.59
N LYS A 3 -34.37 48.96 24.42
CA LYS A 3 -33.75 47.64 24.16
C LYS A 3 -33.76 47.34 22.65
N MET A 4 -32.92 48.01 21.87
CA MET A 4 -32.57 47.56 20.51
C MET A 4 -31.12 47.98 20.19
N LEU A 5 -30.21 47.76 21.13
CA LEU A 5 -28.77 48.00 20.94
C LEU A 5 -27.97 46.87 21.59
N ALA A 6 -28.25 45.63 21.19
CA ALA A 6 -27.50 44.46 21.65
C ALA A 6 -27.73 43.27 20.72
N LEU A 7 -27.45 43.43 19.43
CA LEU A 7 -27.36 42.27 18.52
C LEU A 7 -26.40 42.53 17.35
N MET A 8 -25.23 43.07 17.67
CA MET A 8 -24.10 43.18 16.73
C MET A 8 -22.84 42.55 17.33
N LEU A 9 -23.01 41.46 18.09
CA LEU A 9 -21.92 40.73 18.71
C LEU A 9 -22.25 39.24 18.79
N ALA A 10 -22.19 38.54 17.66
CA ALA A 10 -21.92 37.09 17.59
C ALA A 10 -22.03 36.60 16.12
N LEU A 11 -21.17 37.10 15.24
CA LEU A 11 -20.84 36.32 14.04
C LEU A 11 -19.39 36.57 13.64
N MET A 12 -18.48 36.41 14.60
CA MET A 12 -17.13 36.00 14.24
C MET A 12 -17.24 34.53 13.83
N CYS A 13 -17.61 34.32 12.58
CA CYS A 13 -17.41 33.05 11.89
C CYS A 13 -15.90 32.86 11.86
N SER A 14 -15.38 32.17 12.87
CA SER A 14 -14.00 31.72 12.89
C SER A 14 -13.86 30.78 11.71
N VAL A 15 -13.33 31.30 10.60
CA VAL A 15 -12.78 30.49 9.53
C VAL A 15 -11.55 29.84 10.14
N ALA A 16 -11.76 28.75 10.87
CA ALA A 16 -10.66 27.88 11.24
C ALA A 16 -10.02 27.48 9.91
N PRO A 17 -8.70 27.67 9.72
CA PRO A 17 -8.05 27.10 8.56
C PRO A 17 -8.20 25.59 8.72
N THR A 18 -9.13 25.01 7.96
CA THR A 18 -9.05 23.61 7.59
C THR A 18 -7.75 23.49 6.82
N VAL A 19 -6.67 23.22 7.56
CA VAL A 19 -5.48 22.60 7.00
C VAL A 19 -6.04 21.37 6.32
N LEU A 20 -6.12 21.43 4.99
CA LEU A 20 -6.51 20.32 4.16
C LEU A 20 -5.37 19.31 4.33
N LEU A 21 -5.42 18.54 5.41
CA LEU A 21 -4.56 17.39 5.59
C LEU A 21 -4.80 16.55 4.34
N ALA A 22 -3.77 16.40 3.52
CA ALA A 22 -3.85 15.56 2.34
C ALA A 22 -4.43 14.22 2.80
N ALA A 23 -5.60 13.86 2.28
CA ALA A 23 -6.25 12.63 2.66
C ALA A 23 -5.31 11.47 2.33
N GLU A 24 -5.18 10.53 3.26
CA GLU A 24 -4.39 9.32 3.01
C GLU A 24 -4.94 8.59 1.77
N PRO A 25 -4.07 7.98 0.95
CA PRO A 25 -4.50 7.25 -0.23
C PRO A 25 -5.39 6.08 0.19
N ASN A 26 -6.58 5.95 -0.40
CA ASN A 26 -7.45 4.80 -0.16
C ASN A 26 -6.99 3.62 -1.03
N LEU A 27 -6.49 2.56 -0.41
CA LEU A 27 -5.97 1.37 -1.09
C LEU A 27 -6.97 0.21 -1.16
N VAL A 28 -8.16 0.34 -0.57
CA VAL A 28 -9.18 -0.74 -0.57
C VAL A 28 -9.56 -1.10 -2.00
N GLY A 29 -9.50 -2.38 -2.32
CA GLY A 29 -9.78 -2.92 -3.66
C GLY A 29 -8.77 -3.97 -4.11
N ASP A 30 -8.91 -4.35 -5.38
CA ASP A 30 -8.07 -5.32 -6.06
C ASP A 30 -6.93 -4.64 -6.81
N TRP A 31 -5.73 -5.19 -6.65
CA TRP A 31 -4.52 -4.73 -7.31
C TRP A 31 -3.84 -5.89 -8.00
N THR A 32 -3.53 -5.72 -9.29
CA THR A 32 -2.64 -6.64 -10.01
C THR A 32 -1.28 -6.00 -10.13
N LEU A 33 -0.25 -6.72 -9.74
CA LEU A 33 1.16 -6.32 -9.76
C LEU A 33 1.93 -7.32 -10.60
N THR A 34 2.85 -6.85 -11.43
CA THR A 34 3.86 -7.72 -12.04
C THR A 34 5.20 -7.39 -11.45
N PHE A 35 5.84 -8.41 -10.89
CA PHE A 35 7.13 -8.40 -10.24
C PHE A 35 8.21 -8.95 -11.16
N GLN A 36 9.40 -8.33 -11.12
CA GLN A 36 10.60 -8.85 -11.78
C GLN A 36 11.76 -8.85 -10.80
N GLY A 37 12.55 -9.92 -10.84
CA GLY A 37 13.75 -10.02 -10.02
C GLY A 37 14.22 -11.45 -9.85
N TYR A 38 15.05 -11.64 -8.85
CA TYR A 38 15.61 -12.93 -8.50
C TYR A 38 14.74 -13.62 -7.46
N TYR A 39 14.45 -14.91 -7.66
CA TYR A 39 13.81 -15.77 -6.66
C TYR A 39 14.45 -17.16 -6.73
N GLY A 40 14.40 -17.94 -5.64
CA GLY A 40 15.05 -19.23 -5.58
C GLY A 40 14.57 -20.06 -4.40
N ASN A 41 15.11 -21.26 -4.28
CA ASN A 41 15.10 -22.08 -3.08
C ASN A 41 16.45 -22.80 -2.98
N ASP A 42 16.74 -23.41 -1.82
CA ASP A 42 17.99 -24.15 -1.54
C ASP A 42 18.40 -25.18 -2.58
N THR A 43 17.43 -25.69 -3.33
CA THR A 43 17.62 -26.87 -4.18
C THR A 43 17.96 -26.48 -5.62
N VAL A 44 17.57 -25.28 -6.07
CA VAL A 44 17.60 -24.88 -7.49
C VAL A 44 18.46 -23.62 -7.73
N GLY A 45 18.90 -22.94 -6.68
CA GLY A 45 19.66 -21.69 -6.81
C GLY A 45 18.77 -20.50 -7.16
N VAL A 46 19.39 -19.31 -7.22
CA VAL A 46 18.68 -18.05 -7.48
C VAL A 46 18.49 -17.86 -8.99
N THR A 47 17.24 -17.80 -9.44
CA THR A 47 16.87 -17.61 -10.85
C THR A 47 16.23 -16.24 -11.06
N TYR A 48 16.55 -15.57 -12.16
CA TYR A 48 15.85 -14.35 -12.57
C TYR A 48 14.55 -14.72 -13.29
N GLY A 49 13.43 -14.11 -12.90
CA GLY A 49 12.16 -14.32 -13.58
C GLY A 49 11.12 -13.25 -13.29
N GLN A 50 9.90 -13.53 -13.74
CA GLN A 50 8.73 -12.70 -13.52
C GLN A 50 7.74 -13.44 -12.63
N ALA A 51 7.07 -12.69 -11.76
CA ALA A 51 6.00 -13.21 -10.92
C ALA A 51 4.82 -12.24 -10.99
N ASP A 52 3.60 -12.76 -11.04
CA ASP A 52 2.41 -11.93 -10.89
C ASP A 52 1.95 -11.99 -9.45
N MET A 53 1.55 -10.85 -8.89
CA MET A 53 0.97 -10.78 -7.56
C MET A 53 -0.37 -10.07 -7.63
N THR A 54 -1.36 -10.61 -6.94
CA THR A 54 -2.62 -9.90 -6.68
C THR A 54 -2.73 -9.54 -5.21
N LEU A 55 -3.12 -8.30 -4.92
CA LEU A 55 -3.51 -7.86 -3.58
C LEU A 55 -5.01 -7.62 -3.55
N HIS A 56 -5.67 -8.15 -2.53
CA HIS A 56 -7.05 -7.86 -2.21
C HIS A 56 -7.12 -7.16 -0.86
N ILE A 57 -7.15 -5.83 -0.86
CA ILE A 57 -7.18 -5.01 0.36
C ILE A 57 -8.64 -4.82 0.77
N THR A 58 -9.02 -5.38 1.92
CA THR A 58 -10.42 -5.44 2.38
C THR A 58 -10.75 -4.36 3.41
N ALA A 59 -9.74 -3.83 4.11
CA ALA A 59 -9.94 -2.85 5.16
C ALA A 59 -8.80 -1.84 5.20
N GLN A 60 -9.14 -0.57 5.46
CA GLN A 60 -8.17 0.48 5.75
C GLN A 60 -8.74 1.52 6.73
N THR A 61 -7.97 1.85 7.77
CA THR A 61 -8.32 2.84 8.79
C THR A 61 -7.07 3.63 9.19
N GLY A 62 -7.10 4.96 9.07
CA GLY A 62 -6.00 5.83 9.54
C GLY A 62 -4.64 5.52 8.91
N GLY A 63 -4.62 5.07 7.65
CA GLY A 63 -3.44 4.65 6.91
C GLY A 63 -3.07 3.17 7.09
N ALA A 64 -3.50 2.51 8.17
CA ALA A 64 -3.29 1.07 8.34
C ALA A 64 -4.27 0.28 7.46
N PHE A 65 -3.80 -0.75 6.77
CA PHE A 65 -4.61 -1.61 5.90
C PHE A 65 -4.35 -3.09 6.15
N ALA A 66 -5.31 -3.92 5.74
CA ALA A 66 -5.22 -5.38 5.79
C ALA A 66 -5.93 -6.02 4.60
N GLY A 67 -5.50 -7.24 4.26
CA GLY A 67 -6.03 -7.96 3.11
C GLY A 67 -5.37 -9.31 2.89
N ASN A 68 -5.46 -9.78 1.64
CA ASN A 68 -4.81 -11.01 1.18
C ASN A 68 -3.91 -10.71 -0.01
N ALA A 69 -2.86 -11.51 -0.18
CA ALA A 69 -2.04 -11.52 -1.38
C ALA A 69 -1.88 -12.93 -1.93
N VAL A 70 -1.77 -13.01 -3.24
CA VAL A 70 -1.42 -14.22 -3.99
C VAL A 70 -0.24 -13.88 -4.87
N LEU A 71 0.85 -14.65 -4.78
CA LEU A 71 2.01 -14.55 -5.66
C LEU A 71 2.09 -15.81 -6.52
N ASP A 72 2.08 -15.63 -7.82
CA ASP A 72 2.19 -16.68 -8.82
C ASP A 72 3.59 -16.65 -9.45
N VAL A 73 4.32 -17.76 -9.28
CA VAL A 73 5.68 -17.96 -9.80
C VAL A 73 5.70 -19.28 -10.56
N ASP A 74 5.97 -19.23 -11.87
CA ASP A 74 6.10 -20.42 -12.73
C ASP A 74 4.95 -21.44 -12.61
N GLY A 75 3.72 -20.95 -12.42
CA GLY A 75 2.51 -21.77 -12.27
C GLY A 75 2.25 -22.31 -10.86
N SER A 76 3.07 -21.93 -9.87
CA SER A 76 2.86 -22.19 -8.45
C SER A 76 2.36 -20.93 -7.74
N SER A 77 1.27 -21.05 -6.98
CA SER A 77 0.66 -19.95 -6.23
C SER A 77 0.98 -20.03 -4.74
N THR A 78 1.42 -18.91 -4.17
CA THR A 78 1.61 -18.74 -2.72
C THR A 78 0.60 -17.73 -2.20
N HIS A 79 -0.15 -18.10 -1.16
CA HIS A 79 -1.16 -17.25 -0.54
C HIS A 79 -0.67 -16.75 0.82
N GLY A 80 -1.08 -15.54 1.19
CA GLY A 80 -0.88 -15.07 2.56
C GLY A 80 -1.65 -13.82 2.90
N LEU A 81 -1.79 -13.57 4.21
CA LEU A 81 -2.34 -12.32 4.71
C LEU A 81 -1.34 -11.18 4.51
N ILE A 82 -1.86 -10.00 4.18
CA ILE A 82 -1.11 -8.75 4.18
C ILE A 82 -1.64 -7.81 5.24
N THR A 83 -0.73 -7.14 5.92
CA THR A 83 -1.02 -5.98 6.77
C THR A 83 0.01 -4.90 6.49
N GLY A 84 -0.37 -3.65 6.59
CA GLY A 84 0.55 -2.57 6.28
C GLY A 84 0.06 -1.20 6.70
N VAL A 85 0.89 -0.20 6.40
CA VAL A 85 0.61 1.21 6.62
C VAL A 85 0.94 1.95 5.33
N ALA A 86 0.00 2.76 4.87
CA ALA A 86 0.15 3.71 3.80
C ALA A 86 0.06 5.13 4.36
N GLN A 87 1.08 5.93 4.09
CA GLN A 87 1.13 7.34 4.48
C GLN A 87 1.61 8.18 3.31
N LYS A 88 0.83 9.19 2.93
CA LYS A 88 1.12 10.06 1.77
C LYS A 88 1.32 9.24 0.49
N ASN A 89 2.58 9.10 0.06
CA ASN A 89 2.97 8.41 -1.16
C ASN A 89 3.82 7.17 -0.85
N GLU A 90 3.89 6.73 0.40
CA GLU A 90 4.68 5.58 0.83
C GLU A 90 3.76 4.49 1.37
N LEU A 91 4.15 3.23 1.15
CA LEU A 91 3.53 2.10 1.84
C LEU A 91 4.60 1.13 2.36
N HIS A 92 4.29 0.55 3.51
CA HIS A 92 5.03 -0.53 4.13
C HIS A 92 4.05 -1.67 4.42
N MET A 93 4.41 -2.90 4.05
CA MET A 93 3.54 -4.05 4.13
C MET A 93 4.31 -5.27 4.60
N VAL A 94 3.68 -6.10 5.42
CA VAL A 94 4.15 -7.43 5.77
C VAL A 94 3.27 -8.45 5.08
N TRP A 95 3.86 -9.47 4.47
CA TRP A 95 3.16 -10.58 3.85
C TRP A 95 3.59 -11.92 4.46
N GLY A 96 2.62 -12.72 4.91
CA GLY A 96 2.88 -14.06 5.45
C GLY A 96 3.71 -14.06 6.75
N GLY A 97 3.82 -12.92 7.44
CA GLY A 97 4.51 -12.77 8.72
C GLY A 97 6.01 -12.44 8.63
N ASN A 98 6.69 -12.81 7.56
CA ASN A 98 8.16 -12.70 7.45
C ASN A 98 8.66 -11.90 6.24
N ASN A 99 7.79 -11.57 5.27
CA ASN A 99 8.19 -10.83 4.07
C ASN A 99 7.89 -9.35 4.26
N PHE A 100 8.89 -8.48 4.12
CA PHE A 100 8.74 -7.04 4.21
C PHE A 100 8.69 -6.44 2.82
N ILE A 101 7.67 -5.63 2.55
CA ILE A 101 7.43 -5.01 1.26
C ILE A 101 7.36 -3.50 1.49
N HIS A 102 8.17 -2.77 0.74
CA HIS A 102 8.26 -1.33 0.77
C HIS A 102 7.84 -0.79 -0.59
N GLY A 103 7.15 0.33 -0.65
CA GLY A 103 6.75 0.86 -1.93
C GLY A 103 6.30 2.30 -1.94
N THR A 104 6.10 2.79 -3.15
CA THR A 104 5.63 4.14 -3.42
C THR A 104 4.26 4.07 -4.08
N ILE A 105 3.33 4.86 -3.57
CA ILE A 105 2.01 5.09 -4.13
C ILE A 105 2.14 6.27 -5.08
N VAL A 106 1.92 6.00 -6.37
CA VAL A 106 1.91 7.00 -7.42
C VAL A 106 0.45 7.29 -7.74
N ASN A 107 -0.07 8.39 -7.20
CA ASN A 107 -1.37 8.91 -7.57
C ASN A 107 -1.20 9.82 -8.81
N PRO A 108 -1.66 9.43 -10.01
CA PRO A 108 -1.49 10.24 -11.22
C PRO A 108 -2.37 11.52 -11.24
N GLY A 109 -3.13 11.81 -10.19
CA GLY A 109 -4.05 12.95 -10.14
C GLY A 109 -5.37 12.68 -10.86
N SER A 110 -6.18 13.74 -10.97
CA SER A 110 -7.64 13.82 -11.15
C SER A 110 -8.39 12.91 -12.15
N ARG A 111 -7.72 12.02 -12.91
CA ARG A 111 -8.38 11.13 -13.89
C ARG A 111 -7.75 9.74 -14.08
N GLY A 112 -6.82 9.29 -13.23
CA GLY A 112 -6.10 8.04 -13.47
C GLY A 112 -6.17 7.04 -12.32
N LYS A 113 -6.26 5.74 -12.66
CA LYS A 113 -6.12 4.63 -11.72
C LYS A 113 -4.81 4.79 -10.93
N MET A 114 -4.85 4.61 -9.60
CA MET A 114 -3.66 4.67 -8.76
C MET A 114 -2.65 3.59 -9.17
N ARG A 115 -1.36 3.90 -9.01
CA ARG A 115 -0.27 2.97 -9.29
C ARG A 115 0.53 2.69 -8.03
N LEU A 116 0.91 1.44 -7.83
CA LEU A 116 1.91 1.06 -6.83
C LEU A 116 3.24 0.78 -7.52
N LYS A 117 4.34 1.16 -6.89
CA LYS A 117 5.67 0.64 -7.18
C LYS A 117 6.19 -0.04 -5.92
N LEU A 118 6.36 -1.35 -5.94
CA LEU A 118 6.72 -2.16 -4.77
C LEU A 118 8.13 -2.73 -4.93
N ILE A 119 8.80 -2.89 -3.80
CA ILE A 119 10.05 -3.59 -3.60
C ILE A 119 9.77 -4.60 -2.50
N MET A 120 9.81 -5.88 -2.86
CA MET A 120 9.72 -6.95 -1.87
C MET A 120 11.12 -7.33 -1.42
N GLU A 121 11.34 -7.31 -0.11
CA GLU A 121 12.54 -7.82 0.54
C GLU A 121 12.13 -9.01 1.41
N THR A 122 12.60 -10.19 1.02
CA THR A 122 12.41 -11.41 1.79
C THR A 122 13.47 -11.46 2.89
N GLN A 123 13.06 -11.32 4.15
CA GLN A 123 13.92 -11.64 5.30
C GLN A 123 13.46 -12.96 5.93
N GLN A 124 14.15 -14.06 5.63
CA GLN A 124 14.29 -15.12 6.62
C GLN A 124 15.74 -15.42 6.92
N MET A 125 16.08 -15.11 8.18
CA MET A 125 17.28 -15.49 8.88
C MET A 125 17.25 -16.99 9.21
N SER A 126 17.72 -17.83 8.28
CA SER A 126 18.50 -19.03 8.58
C SER A 126 18.94 -19.67 7.26
N ASP A 127 20.23 -19.53 6.93
CA ASP A 127 21.10 -20.32 6.03
C ASP A 127 20.58 -20.92 4.71
N ALA A 128 19.39 -20.53 4.24
CA ALA A 128 18.69 -21.16 3.12
C ALA A 128 17.86 -20.22 2.22
N ASP A 129 17.35 -19.11 2.75
CA ASP A 129 16.27 -18.41 2.05
C ASP A 129 16.74 -17.19 1.23
N THR A 130 16.55 -17.34 -0.08
CA THR A 130 16.43 -16.35 -1.15
C THR A 130 16.39 -14.89 -0.73
N GLN A 131 17.43 -14.13 -1.11
CA GLN A 131 17.37 -12.67 -1.22
C GLN A 131 16.95 -12.30 -2.63
N GLY A 132 15.67 -11.98 -2.80
CA GLY A 132 15.11 -11.56 -4.07
C GLY A 132 14.53 -10.17 -3.93
N VAL A 133 15.07 -9.21 -4.69
CA VAL A 133 14.39 -7.91 -4.83
C VAL A 133 13.42 -8.05 -5.99
N LEU A 134 12.13 -8.13 -5.68
CA LEU A 134 11.10 -8.08 -6.69
C LEU A 134 10.57 -6.65 -6.83
N TYR A 135 10.62 -6.11 -8.05
CA TYR A 135 10.05 -4.79 -8.37
C TYR A 135 8.66 -4.94 -9.00
N GLY A 136 7.62 -4.48 -8.30
CA GLY A 136 6.23 -4.60 -8.71
C GLY A 136 5.67 -3.28 -9.22
N THR A 137 4.89 -3.27 -10.30
CA THR A 137 3.95 -2.15 -10.55
C THR A 137 2.54 -2.64 -10.74
N GLY A 138 1.57 -1.93 -10.18
CA GLY A 138 0.19 -2.39 -10.20
C GLY A 138 -0.84 -1.29 -10.15
N VAL A 139 -2.05 -1.62 -10.56
CA VAL A 139 -3.14 -0.66 -10.77
C VAL A 139 -4.39 -1.13 -10.03
N ALA A 140 -5.04 -0.21 -9.31
CA ALA A 140 -6.34 -0.49 -8.70
C ALA A 140 -7.37 -0.79 -9.80
N GLN A 141 -8.11 -1.89 -9.68
CA GLN A 141 -9.15 -2.25 -10.65
C GLN A 141 -10.31 -1.27 -10.65
#